data_AF-A0A3D5D0D4-F1
#
_entry.id   AF-A0A3D5D0D4-F1
#
_cell.length_a   1.000
_cell.length_b   1.000
_cell.length_c   1.000
_cell.angle_alpha   90.00
_cell.angle_beta   90.00
_cell.angle_gamma   90.00
#
_symmetry.space_group_name_H-M   'P 1'
#
loop_
_entity.id
_entity.type
_entity.pdbx_description
1 polymer ?
#
loop_
_entity_poly.entity_id
_entity_poly.type
_entity_poly.pdbx_seq_one_letter_code
_entity_poly.pdbx_strand_id
1 'polypeptide(L)'
;MENNRLAQQFDLYTRWRQSIADVLGDYRRWLADKQLSDVQIEERIQQQLNRLREDKLNVAFVAEFSRGKSELINAIFFSGYGHRLLPSGAGRTTMCPTELRYDTGKPVSLSLLPIETSTHQISISEYRRMPQAWSAVEFDAHSRESMVEAFKEVSRTRRVTVDEAQSLGLYHPDQPDDAMLIG
;
A
#
# COMPACT_ATOMS: atom_id res chain seq x y z
N MET A 1 -2.01 23.83 13.83
CA MET A 1 -1.98 23.15 12.52
C MET A 1 -0.56 22.68 12.31
N GLU A 2 -0.27 21.40 12.60
CA GLU A 2 1.04 20.83 12.28
C GLU A 2 1.22 20.87 10.76
N ASN A 3 2.25 21.58 10.32
CA ASN A 3 2.70 21.54 8.93
C ASN A 3 2.97 20.08 8.57
N ASN A 4 2.21 19.53 7.63
CA ASN A 4 2.44 18.21 7.06
C ASN A 4 3.73 18.26 6.21
N ARG A 5 4.87 18.29 6.90
CA ARG A 5 6.22 18.40 6.31
C ARG A 5 6.46 17.28 5.31
N LEU A 6 5.90 16.10 5.55
CA LEU A 6 6.02 14.97 4.64
C LEU A 6 5.28 15.24 3.32
N ALA A 7 4.03 15.70 3.37
CA ALA A 7 3.29 16.10 2.16
C ALA A 7 4.04 17.21 1.39
N GLN A 8 4.60 18.20 2.10
CA GLN A 8 5.41 19.25 1.47
C GLN A 8 6.66 18.68 0.77
N GLN A 9 7.35 17.70 1.36
CA GLN A 9 8.49 17.04 0.71
C GLN A 9 8.05 16.25 -0.53
N PHE A 10 6.89 15.59 -0.48
CA PHE A 10 6.33 14.88 -1.65
C PHE A 10 5.94 15.84 -2.78
N ASP A 11 5.40 17.01 -2.45
CA ASP A 11 5.09 18.06 -3.43
C ASP A 11 6.37 18.60 -4.08
N LEU A 12 7.42 18.86 -3.28
CA LEU A 12 8.72 19.29 -3.80
C LEU A 12 9.35 18.25 -4.73
N TYR A 13 9.33 16.98 -4.33
CA TYR A 13 9.79 15.88 -5.18
C TYR A 13 9.01 15.80 -6.50
N THR A 14 7.69 15.91 -6.43
CA THR A 14 6.82 15.89 -7.61
C THR A 14 7.14 17.05 -8.57
N ARG A 15 7.33 18.26 -8.04
CA ARG A 15 7.72 19.45 -8.83
C ARG A 15 9.10 19.30 -9.46
N TRP A 16 10.07 18.79 -8.71
CA TRP A 16 11.42 18.53 -9.22
C TRP A 16 11.39 17.53 -10.38
N ARG A 17 10.66 16.42 -10.22
CA ARG A 17 10.50 15.41 -11.27
C ARG A 17 9.83 15.98 -12.53
N GLN A 18 8.79 16.79 -12.35
CA GLN A 18 8.15 17.48 -13.47
C GLN A 18 9.12 18.41 -14.19
N SER A 19 9.92 19.19 -13.45
CA SER A 19 10.94 20.06 -14.03
C SER A 19 11.97 19.30 -14.88
N ILE A 20 12.38 18.10 -14.47
CA ILE A 20 13.27 17.26 -15.29
C ILE A 20 12.57 16.79 -16.56
N ALA A 21 11.30 16.36 -16.46
CA ALA A 21 10.52 15.95 -17.62
C ALA A 21 10.34 17.09 -18.63
N ASP A 22 10.11 18.31 -18.13
CA ASP A 22 10.00 19.52 -18.96
C ASP A 22 11.32 19.80 -19.68
N VAL A 23 12.45 19.80 -18.96
CA VAL A 23 13.79 20.01 -19.55
C VAL A 23 14.12 18.95 -20.61
N LEU A 24 13.78 17.68 -20.37
CA LEU A 24 13.97 16.61 -21.37
C LEU A 24 13.06 16.79 -22.58
N GLY A 25 11.82 17.25 -22.37
CA GLY A 25 10.88 17.58 -23.44
C GLY A 25 11.36 18.74 -24.30
N ASP A 26 11.92 19.78 -23.68
CA ASP A 26 12.52 20.94 -24.35
C ASP A 26 13.75 20.51 -25.15
N TYR A 27 14.62 19.70 -24.55
CA TYR A 27 15.80 19.17 -25.21
C TYR A 27 15.44 18.32 -26.43
N ARG A 28 14.41 17.46 -26.32
CA ARG A 28 13.89 16.67 -27.44
C ARG A 28 13.42 17.57 -28.60
N ARG A 29 12.65 18.61 -28.29
CA ARG A 29 12.16 19.57 -29.30
C ARG A 29 13.32 20.30 -29.97
N TRP A 30 14.28 20.77 -29.18
CA TRP A 30 15.46 21.45 -29.71
C TRP A 30 16.29 20.55 -30.64
N LEU A 31 16.49 19.28 -30.30
CA LEU A 31 17.18 18.31 -31.16
C LEU A 31 16.47 18.11 -32.49
N ALA A 32 15.14 18.00 -32.48
CA ALA A 32 14.32 17.90 -33.68
C ALA A 32 14.45 19.16 -34.55
N ASP A 33 14.34 20.35 -33.94
CA ASP A 33 14.45 21.65 -34.63
C ASP A 33 15.83 21.85 -35.26
N LYS A 34 16.89 21.29 -34.65
CA LYS A 34 18.26 21.35 -35.18
C LYS A 34 18.62 20.21 -36.12
N GLN A 35 17.69 19.28 -36.39
CA GLN A 35 17.94 18.07 -37.18
C GLN A 35 19.12 17.24 -36.63
N LEU A 36 19.29 17.27 -35.29
CA LEU A 36 20.30 16.51 -34.54
C LEU A 36 19.71 15.28 -33.86
N SER A 37 18.41 15.03 -34.08
CA SER A 37 17.70 13.86 -33.55
C SER A 37 17.86 12.68 -34.51
N ASP A 38 18.04 11.49 -33.92
CA ASP A 38 17.91 10.21 -34.61
C ASP A 38 17.00 9.28 -33.81
N VAL A 39 16.64 8.13 -34.39
CA VAL A 39 15.73 7.16 -33.76
C VAL A 39 16.24 6.70 -32.38
N GLN A 40 17.54 6.49 -32.23
CA GLN A 40 18.12 6.00 -30.99
C GLN A 40 18.05 7.06 -29.88
N ILE A 41 18.27 8.34 -30.22
CA ILE A 41 18.15 9.47 -29.31
C ILE A 41 16.69 9.65 -28.89
N GLU A 42 15.74 9.56 -29.82
CA GLU A 42 14.30 9.68 -29.54
C GLU A 42 13.82 8.58 -28.60
N GLU A 43 14.18 7.33 -28.87
CA GLU A 43 13.85 6.19 -28.02
C GLU A 43 14.44 6.37 -26.61
N ARG A 44 15.70 6.78 -26.51
CA ARG A 44 16.35 6.97 -25.20
C ARG A 44 15.67 8.08 -24.40
N ILE A 45 15.34 9.21 -25.01
CA ILE A 45 14.63 10.30 -24.34
C ILE A 45 13.24 9.84 -23.93
N GLN A 46 12.52 9.16 -24.83
CA GLN A 46 11.18 8.65 -24.54
C GLN A 46 11.19 7.65 -23.38
N GLN A 47 12.19 6.78 -23.30
CA GLN A 47 12.38 5.86 -22.16
C GLN A 47 12.60 6.62 -20.85
N GLN A 48 13.41 7.69 -20.84
CA GLN A 48 13.60 8.50 -19.62
C GLN A 48 12.31 9.23 -19.21
N LEU A 49 11.57 9.80 -20.18
CA LEU A 49 10.28 10.43 -19.93
C LEU A 49 9.25 9.43 -19.37
N ASN A 50 9.21 8.21 -19.91
CA ASN A 50 8.34 7.15 -19.40
C ASN A 50 8.72 6.77 -17.96
N ARG A 51 10.01 6.64 -17.65
CA ARG A 51 10.48 6.38 -16.28
C ARG A 51 10.07 7.48 -15.31
N LEU A 52 10.23 8.75 -15.68
CA LEU A 52 9.81 9.88 -14.85
C LEU A 52 8.30 9.93 -14.64
N ARG A 53 7.51 9.47 -15.62
CA ARG A 53 6.05 9.40 -15.55
C ARG A 53 5.55 8.25 -14.69
N GLU A 54 6.19 7.08 -14.81
CA GLU A 54 5.80 5.85 -14.10
C GLU A 54 6.36 5.77 -12.68
N ASP A 55 7.27 6.68 -12.32
CA ASP A 55 7.93 6.68 -11.02
C ASP A 55 6.93 6.85 -9.87
N LYS A 56 6.84 5.79 -9.06
CA LYS A 56 6.05 5.73 -7.84
C LYS A 56 6.97 5.76 -6.63
N LEU A 57 6.67 6.64 -5.70
CA LEU A 57 7.34 6.64 -4.41
C LEU A 57 6.83 5.46 -3.57
N ASN A 58 7.70 4.52 -3.24
CA ASN A 58 7.40 3.40 -2.36
C ASN A 58 8.03 3.64 -0.99
N VAL A 59 7.25 3.53 0.07
CA VAL A 59 7.71 3.67 1.46
C VAL A 59 7.45 2.36 2.19
N ALA A 60 8.51 1.75 2.74
CA ALA A 60 8.42 0.50 3.50
C ALA A 60 8.62 0.77 4.99
N PHE A 61 7.66 0.35 5.81
CA PHE A 61 7.74 0.43 7.27
C PHE A 61 8.18 -0.91 7.84
N VAL A 62 9.44 -1.02 8.27
CA VAL A 62 10.02 -2.26 8.82
C VAL A 62 10.41 -2.03 10.28
N ALA A 63 9.91 -2.89 11.16
CA ALA A 63 10.22 -2.89 12.59
C ALA A 63 9.82 -4.25 13.19
N GLU A 64 10.31 -4.55 14.40
CA GLU A 64 9.87 -5.71 15.18
C GLU A 64 8.36 -5.71 15.47
N PHE A 65 7.83 -6.85 15.90
CA PHE A 65 6.43 -7.00 16.26
C PHE A 65 6.01 -5.99 17.35
N SER A 66 4.81 -5.41 17.21
CA SER A 66 4.22 -4.48 18.19
C SER A 66 5.04 -3.21 18.52
N ARG A 67 5.89 -2.73 17.60
CA ARG A 67 6.64 -1.45 17.74
C ARG A 67 5.94 -0.22 17.13
N GLY A 68 4.61 -0.23 17.04
CA GLY A 68 3.84 0.95 16.63
C GLY A 68 3.80 1.26 15.12
N LYS A 69 4.13 0.29 14.24
CA LYS A 69 4.07 0.48 12.77
C LYS A 69 2.69 0.93 12.30
N SER A 70 1.63 0.22 12.72
CA SER A 70 0.25 0.58 12.36
C SER A 70 -0.17 1.94 12.92
N GLU A 71 0.32 2.30 14.11
CA GLU A 71 0.05 3.61 14.71
C GLU A 71 0.71 4.73 13.91
N LEU A 72 1.94 4.52 13.44
CA LEU A 72 2.63 5.47 12.56
C LEU A 72 1.90 5.65 11.23
N ILE A 73 1.43 4.56 10.62
CA ILE A 73 0.63 4.62 9.39
C ILE A 73 -0.69 5.37 9.65
N ASN A 74 -1.38 5.10 10.76
CA ASN A 74 -2.56 5.85 11.17
C ASN A 74 -2.28 7.35 11.33
N ALA A 75 -1.16 7.73 11.97
CA ALA A 75 -0.79 9.12 12.16
C ALA A 75 -0.46 9.84 10.83
N ILE A 76 0.26 9.16 9.92
CA ILE A 76 0.67 9.75 8.64
C ILE A 76 -0.52 9.89 7.68
N PHE A 77 -1.33 8.84 7.51
CA PHE A 77 -2.33 8.78 6.43
C PHE A 77 -3.76 9.01 6.91
N PHE A 78 -4.05 8.78 8.20
CA PHE A 78 -5.43 8.72 8.70
C PHE A 78 -5.70 9.66 9.89
N SER A 79 -4.75 10.53 10.26
CA SER A 79 -4.88 11.43 11.41
C SER A 79 -6.08 12.39 11.31
N GLY A 80 -6.46 12.79 10.10
CA GLY A 80 -7.61 13.67 9.86
C GLY A 80 -8.98 13.04 10.16
N TYR A 81 -9.06 11.70 10.28
CA TYR A 81 -10.34 11.01 10.47
C TYR A 81 -10.71 10.80 11.94
N GLY A 82 -9.84 11.18 12.89
CA GLY A 82 -10.12 11.12 14.32
C GLY A 82 -10.40 9.70 14.88
N HIS A 83 -10.09 8.66 14.12
CA HIS A 83 -10.15 7.25 14.52
C HIS A 83 -8.94 6.49 13.98
N ARG A 84 -8.53 5.44 14.70
CA ARG A 84 -7.54 4.47 14.24
C ARG A 84 -8.21 3.53 13.25
N LEU A 85 -7.89 3.65 11.96
CA LEU A 85 -8.45 2.79 10.92
C LEU A 85 -7.72 1.44 10.85
N LEU A 86 -6.40 1.45 10.93
CA LEU A 86 -5.63 0.21 11.01
C LEU A 86 -5.56 -0.32 12.45
N PRO A 87 -5.70 -1.64 12.65
CA PRO A 87 -5.51 -2.29 13.95
C PRO A 87 -4.11 -1.97 14.51
N SER A 88 -4.10 -1.45 15.74
CA SER A 88 -2.89 -0.93 16.42
C SER A 88 -2.86 -1.25 17.93
N GLY A 89 -3.83 -2.03 18.43
CA GLY A 89 -3.89 -2.45 19.83
C GLY A 89 -2.93 -3.61 20.15
N ALA A 90 -2.69 -3.86 21.44
CA ALA A 90 -1.97 -5.06 21.89
C ALA A 90 -2.70 -6.33 21.40
N GLY A 91 -1.96 -7.24 20.77
CA GLY A 91 -2.54 -8.44 20.13
C GLY A 91 -3.40 -8.17 18.89
N ARG A 92 -3.48 -6.90 18.44
CA ARG A 92 -4.27 -6.44 17.29
C ARG A 92 -3.42 -5.61 16.32
N THR A 93 -2.19 -6.05 16.06
CA THR A 93 -1.32 -5.48 15.02
C THR A 93 -1.48 -6.30 13.73
N THR A 94 -1.35 -5.66 12.57
CA THR A 94 -1.36 -6.34 11.27
C THR A 94 -0.21 -7.34 11.16
N MET A 95 -0.54 -8.64 11.13
CA MET A 95 0.42 -9.72 10.85
C MET A 95 0.54 -10.02 9.35
N CYS A 96 -0.45 -9.61 8.57
CA CYS A 96 -0.44 -9.75 7.12
C CYS A 96 0.25 -8.55 6.45
N PRO A 97 1.01 -8.76 5.36
CA PRO A 97 1.50 -7.67 4.53
C PRO A 97 0.34 -6.75 4.11
N THR A 98 0.45 -5.48 4.45
CA THR A 98 -0.58 -4.47 4.19
C THR A 98 0.04 -3.37 3.34
N GLU A 99 -0.65 -2.97 2.27
CA GLU A 99 -0.20 -1.92 1.38
C GLU A 99 -1.28 -0.85 1.20
N LEU A 100 -0.86 0.41 1.21
CA LEU A 100 -1.68 1.54 0.77
C LEU A 100 -1.17 1.97 -0.60
N ARG A 101 -2.03 1.98 -1.60
CA ARG A 101 -1.67 2.26 -2.99
C ARG A 101 -2.62 3.27 -3.61
N TYR A 102 -2.04 4.20 -4.35
CA TYR A 102 -2.78 5.07 -5.26
C TYR A 102 -2.81 4.48 -6.68
N ASP A 103 -4.01 4.31 -7.23
CA ASP A 103 -4.25 3.76 -8.56
C ASP A 103 -5.47 4.45 -9.19
N THR A 104 -5.25 5.29 -10.21
CA THR A 104 -6.31 6.05 -10.88
C THR A 104 -7.25 5.17 -11.70
N GLY A 105 -6.87 3.92 -11.98
CA GLY A 105 -7.69 2.97 -12.73
C GLY A 105 -8.67 2.17 -11.86
N LYS A 106 -8.71 2.41 -10.54
CA LYS A 106 -9.53 1.65 -9.59
C LYS A 106 -10.35 2.56 -8.68
N PRO A 107 -11.56 2.14 -8.28
CA PRO A 107 -12.30 2.83 -7.24
C PRO A 107 -11.56 2.74 -5.90
N VAL A 108 -11.85 3.70 -5.03
CA VAL A 108 -11.40 3.68 -3.64
C VAL A 108 -12.00 2.45 -2.96
N SER A 109 -11.13 1.53 -2.54
CA SER A 109 -11.56 0.22 -2.03
C SER A 109 -10.51 -0.43 -1.13
N LEU A 110 -10.97 -1.32 -0.25
CA LEU A 110 -10.16 -2.33 0.41
C LEU A 110 -10.14 -3.58 -0.45
N SER A 111 -8.97 -4.14 -0.72
CA SER A 111 -8.82 -5.43 -1.37
C SER A 111 -8.29 -6.45 -0.36
N LEU A 112 -9.08 -7.48 -0.08
CA LEU A 112 -8.82 -8.48 0.95
C LEU A 112 -8.59 -9.85 0.30
N LEU A 113 -7.57 -10.56 0.78
CA LEU A 113 -7.39 -11.99 0.49
C LEU A 113 -7.91 -12.81 1.69
N PRO A 114 -8.53 -13.97 1.44
CA PRO A 114 -8.85 -14.93 2.48
C PRO A 114 -7.59 -15.37 3.24
N ILE A 115 -7.71 -15.61 4.55
CA ILE A 115 -6.56 -15.97 5.40
C ILE A 115 -5.89 -17.28 4.96
N GLU A 116 -6.66 -18.16 4.34
CA GLU A 116 -6.22 -19.44 3.77
C GLU A 116 -5.16 -19.24 2.68
N THR A 117 -5.13 -18.07 2.01
CA THR A 117 -4.09 -17.77 1.02
C THR A 117 -2.70 -17.64 1.62
N SER A 118 -2.58 -17.44 2.95
CA SER A 118 -1.29 -17.35 3.63
C SER A 118 -0.52 -18.67 3.66
N THR A 119 -1.22 -19.81 3.53
CA THR A 119 -0.61 -21.15 3.53
C THR A 119 -0.26 -21.62 2.12
N HIS A 120 -0.75 -20.92 1.09
CA HIS A 120 -0.44 -21.23 -0.29
C HIS A 120 0.97 -20.76 -0.68
N GLN A 121 1.64 -21.50 -1.56
CA GLN A 121 2.94 -21.12 -2.12
C GLN A 121 2.82 -20.15 -3.31
N ILE A 122 1.79 -19.30 -3.32
CA ILE A 122 1.54 -18.30 -4.37
C ILE A 122 1.93 -16.93 -3.83
N SER A 123 2.75 -16.19 -4.58
CA SER A 123 3.18 -14.86 -4.14
C SER A 123 2.04 -13.84 -4.21
N ILE A 124 2.09 -12.79 -3.38
CA ILE A 124 1.15 -11.66 -3.45
C ILE A 124 1.17 -11.01 -4.85
N SER A 125 2.34 -10.96 -5.48
CA SER A 125 2.52 -10.46 -6.85
C SER A 125 1.74 -11.25 -7.89
N GLU A 126 1.61 -12.57 -7.71
CA GLU A 126 0.78 -13.43 -8.55
C GLU A 126 -0.70 -13.27 -8.22
N TYR A 127 -1.06 -13.24 -6.94
CA TYR A 127 -2.45 -12.98 -6.52
C TYR A 127 -2.99 -11.68 -7.09
N ARG A 128 -2.19 -10.62 -7.21
CA ARG A 128 -2.61 -9.35 -7.84
C ARG A 128 -3.12 -9.50 -9.27
N ARG A 129 -2.71 -10.56 -9.98
CA ARG A 129 -3.15 -10.85 -11.35
C ARG A 129 -4.40 -11.72 -11.40
N MET A 130 -4.94 -12.11 -10.23
CA MET A 130 -6.12 -12.96 -10.09
C MET A 130 -7.26 -12.18 -9.39
N PRO A 131 -7.98 -11.28 -10.08
CA PRO A 131 -9.03 -10.48 -9.46
C PRO A 131 -10.07 -11.29 -8.66
N GLN A 132 -10.38 -12.50 -9.12
CA GLN A 132 -11.33 -13.42 -8.49
C GLN A 132 -10.89 -13.95 -7.12
N ALA A 133 -9.60 -13.85 -6.78
CA ALA A 133 -9.09 -14.23 -5.47
C ALA A 133 -9.34 -13.15 -4.40
N TRP A 134 -9.65 -11.92 -4.82
CA TRP A 134 -9.81 -10.77 -3.93
C TRP A 134 -11.28 -10.47 -3.69
N SER A 135 -11.59 -10.18 -2.43
CA SER A 135 -12.83 -9.48 -2.08
C SER A 135 -12.55 -7.98 -2.05
N ALA A 136 -13.36 -7.19 -2.76
CA ALA A 136 -13.26 -5.74 -2.79
C ALA A 136 -14.40 -5.11 -2.00
N VAL A 137 -14.06 -4.18 -1.11
CA VAL A 137 -15.03 -3.37 -0.35
C VAL A 137 -14.80 -1.92 -0.73
N GLU A 138 -15.67 -1.37 -1.57
CA GLU A 138 -15.62 0.04 -1.96
C GLU A 138 -16.10 0.93 -0.82
N PHE A 139 -15.50 2.11 -0.71
CA PHE A 139 -15.86 3.09 0.32
C PHE A 139 -15.61 4.52 -0.17
N ASP A 140 -16.27 5.48 0.45
CA ASP A 140 -16.06 6.90 0.20
C ASP A 140 -14.94 7.43 1.10
N ALA A 141 -13.79 7.79 0.52
CA ALA A 141 -12.67 8.39 1.25
C ALA A 141 -13.00 9.77 1.85
N HIS A 142 -14.06 10.43 1.40
CA HIS A 142 -14.51 11.72 1.93
C HIS A 142 -15.53 11.58 3.07
N SER A 143 -16.07 10.37 3.31
CA SER A 143 -16.97 10.07 4.42
C SER A 143 -16.23 9.28 5.50
N ARG A 144 -16.14 9.88 6.70
CA ARG A 144 -15.58 9.23 7.89
C ARG A 144 -16.33 7.94 8.22
N GLU A 145 -17.65 7.97 8.14
CA GLU A 145 -18.53 6.85 8.45
C GLU A 145 -18.31 5.69 7.46
N SER A 146 -18.25 6.00 6.15
CA SER A 146 -18.00 5.00 5.11
C SER A 146 -16.66 4.29 5.29
N MET A 147 -15.61 5.05 5.59
CA MET A 147 -14.30 4.47 5.85
C MET A 147 -14.27 3.64 7.13
N VAL A 148 -14.83 4.13 8.23
CA VAL A 148 -14.87 3.37 9.49
C VAL A 148 -15.60 2.05 9.27
N GLU A 149 -16.71 2.06 8.52
CA GLU A 149 -17.45 0.84 8.21
C GLU A 149 -16.61 -0.14 7.39
N ALA A 150 -15.99 0.31 6.29
CA ALA A 150 -15.18 -0.56 5.45
C ALA A 150 -13.99 -1.17 6.20
N PHE A 151 -13.29 -0.38 7.02
CA PHE A 151 -12.13 -0.86 7.78
C PHE A 151 -12.48 -1.82 8.94
N LYS A 152 -13.76 -1.99 9.28
CA LYS A 152 -14.18 -3.10 10.17
C LYS A 152 -13.83 -4.46 9.59
N GLU A 153 -13.82 -4.62 8.27
CA GLU A 153 -13.46 -5.89 7.61
C GLU A 153 -12.00 -6.29 7.92
N VAL A 154 -11.09 -5.31 8.04
CA VAL A 154 -9.69 -5.58 8.42
C VAL A 154 -9.57 -6.06 9.87
N SER A 155 -10.54 -5.72 10.71
CA SER A 155 -10.60 -6.11 12.13
C SER A 155 -11.53 -7.30 12.39
N ARG A 156 -12.09 -7.89 11.34
CA ARG A 156 -13.08 -8.97 11.46
C ARG A 156 -12.40 -10.24 11.98
N THR A 157 -13.03 -10.87 12.97
CA THR A 157 -12.57 -12.12 13.56
C THR A 157 -13.53 -13.25 13.25
N ARG A 158 -13.01 -14.46 13.05
CA ARG A 158 -13.80 -15.71 13.01
C ARG A 158 -13.25 -16.69 14.03
N ARG A 159 -14.14 -17.49 14.63
CA ARG A 159 -13.74 -18.62 15.48
C ARG A 159 -13.40 -19.80 14.58
N VAL A 160 -12.33 -20.53 14.93
CA VAL A 160 -11.82 -21.69 14.21
C VAL A 160 -11.49 -22.79 15.21
N THR A 161 -11.35 -24.03 14.74
CA THR A 161 -10.84 -25.12 15.58
C THR A 161 -9.34 -24.92 15.84
N VAL A 162 -8.81 -25.57 16.88
CA VAL A 162 -7.37 -25.56 17.16
C VAL A 162 -6.59 -26.15 15.98
N ASP A 163 -7.09 -27.23 15.39
CA ASP A 163 -6.47 -27.86 14.22
C ASP A 163 -6.40 -26.91 13.01
N GLU A 164 -7.47 -26.16 12.76
CA GLU A 164 -7.49 -25.15 11.70
C GLU A 164 -6.51 -24.01 12.00
N ALA A 165 -6.50 -23.49 13.24
CA ALA A 165 -5.55 -22.46 13.66
C ALA A 165 -4.08 -22.92 13.49
N GLN A 166 -3.77 -24.17 13.82
CA GLN A 166 -2.45 -24.77 13.59
C GLN A 166 -2.12 -24.85 12.10
N SER A 167 -3.05 -25.31 11.27
CA SER A 167 -2.85 -25.40 9.82
C SER A 167 -2.61 -24.05 9.15
N LEU A 168 -3.20 -22.98 9.70
CA LEU A 168 -3.01 -21.60 9.27
C LEU A 168 -1.74 -20.95 9.86
N GLY A 169 -1.01 -21.65 10.74
CA GLY A 169 0.17 -21.11 11.42
C GLY A 169 -0.15 -20.00 12.42
N LEU A 170 -1.38 -19.96 12.94
CA LEU A 170 -1.87 -18.97 13.91
C LEU A 170 -1.84 -19.47 15.35
N TYR A 171 -1.50 -20.75 15.56
CA TYR A 171 -1.38 -21.37 16.88
C TYR A 171 -0.27 -22.41 16.88
N HIS A 172 0.63 -22.33 17.85
CA HIS A 172 1.68 -23.29 18.11
C HIS A 172 1.55 -23.87 19.54
N PRO A 173 1.30 -25.18 19.71
CA PRO A 173 1.08 -25.77 21.04
C PRO A 173 2.28 -25.65 21.99
N ASP A 174 3.49 -25.49 21.45
CA ASP A 174 4.72 -25.33 22.22
C ASP A 174 4.99 -23.87 22.64
N GLN A 175 4.17 -22.91 22.18
CA GLN A 175 4.27 -21.49 22.56
C GLN A 175 3.26 -21.16 23.67
N PRO A 176 3.71 -20.83 24.90
CA PRO A 176 2.81 -20.60 26.02
C PRO A 176 1.90 -19.36 25.83
N ASP A 177 2.33 -18.39 25.02
CA ASP A 177 1.53 -17.19 24.72
C ASP A 177 0.31 -17.52 23.84
N ASP A 178 0.39 -18.56 22.99
CA ASP A 178 -0.70 -18.97 22.10
C ASP A 178 -1.81 -19.69 22.86
N ALA A 179 -1.50 -20.30 24.01
CA ALA A 179 -2.50 -20.95 24.87
C ALA A 179 -3.57 -19.97 25.39
N MET A 180 -3.25 -18.67 25.47
CA MET A 180 -4.22 -17.61 25.83
C MET A 180 -5.22 -17.27 24.72
N LEU A 181 -5.02 -17.77 23.50
CA LEU A 181 -5.92 -17.57 22.36
C LEU A 181 -7.10 -18.57 22.34
N ILE A 182 -7.06 -19.60 23.19
CA ILE A 182 -8.11 -20.63 23.30
C ILE A 182 -9.21 -20.15 24.26
N GLY A 183 -10.41 -19.93 23.72
CA GLY A 183 -11.62 -19.57 24.47
C GLY A 183 -12.81 -19.32 23.55
#